data_AF-A0A9E7I4M6-F1
#
_entry.id   AF-A0A9E7I4M6-F1
#
_cell.length_a   1.000
_cell.length_b   1.000
_cell.length_c   1.000
_cell.angle_alpha   90.00
_cell.angle_beta   90.00
_cell.angle_gamma   90.00
#
_symmetry.space_group_name_H-M   'P 1'
#
loop_
_entity.id
_entity.type
_entity.pdbx_description
1 polymer ?
#
loop_
_entity_poly.entity_id
_entity_poly.type
_entity_poly.pdbx_seq_one_letter_code
_entity_poly.pdbx_strand_id
1 'polypeptide(L)'
;MLHKGLLVELLDSPLHNYFKQADCLNYFFCFRWILIQFKREFEYDQVTHLWEVLWTHYLSEHLHLYMCVAILKSHRKKIMGEQMDFDTLLKFINELSGNIDLDWTIREAEALCICAGENGAASIPPGTPPSLPIEPDMGLYPQEDEYQLRNETSFGGVRRPGKASPAATHIMHVFRPALSDMN
;
A
#
# COMPACT_ATOMS: atom_id res chain seq x y z
N MET A 1 5.99 4.13 -15.94
CA MET A 1 5.34 3.33 -14.87
C MET A 1 6.25 3.03 -13.67
N LEU A 2 7.58 3.14 -13.73
CA LEU A 2 8.45 3.38 -12.53
C LEU A 2 9.86 3.82 -12.96
N HIS A 3 9.94 4.57 -14.07
CA HIS A 3 11.14 4.59 -14.91
C HIS A 3 12.31 5.40 -14.38
N LYS A 4 12.13 6.06 -13.24
CA LYS A 4 13.19 6.77 -12.53
C LYS A 4 12.88 6.57 -11.05
N GLY A 5 13.70 5.78 -10.35
CA GLY A 5 13.62 5.59 -8.91
C GLY A 5 13.97 6.87 -8.13
N LEU A 6 13.43 8.01 -8.51
CA LEU A 6 13.68 9.34 -7.95
C LEU A 6 13.34 9.37 -6.47
N LEU A 7 12.28 8.64 -6.08
CA LEU A 7 11.91 8.54 -4.68
C LEU A 7 12.97 7.78 -3.86
N VAL A 8 13.54 6.71 -4.42
CA VAL A 8 14.66 5.98 -3.78
C VAL A 8 15.94 6.83 -3.82
N GLU A 9 16.20 7.55 -4.91
CA GLU A 9 17.35 8.46 -5.03
C GLU A 9 17.33 9.56 -3.96
N LEU A 10 16.14 10.15 -3.73
CA LEU A 10 15.89 11.17 -2.73
C LEU A 10 16.04 10.62 -1.30
N LEU A 11 15.50 9.44 -1.03
CA LEU A 11 15.36 8.90 0.32
C LEU A 11 16.51 7.98 0.76
N ASP A 12 17.21 7.36 -0.18
CA ASP A 12 18.37 6.48 0.06
C ASP A 12 19.31 6.45 -1.16
N SER A 13 20.04 7.55 -1.38
CA SER A 13 20.98 7.67 -2.50
C SER A 13 22.03 6.54 -2.58
N PRO A 14 22.59 6.01 -1.46
CA PRO A 14 23.46 4.83 -1.50
C PRO A 14 22.79 3.61 -2.14
N LEU A 15 21.55 3.31 -1.76
CA LEU A 15 20.80 2.18 -2.32
C LEU A 15 20.45 2.42 -3.80
N HIS A 16 20.04 3.63 -4.16
CA HIS A 16 19.80 4.00 -5.56
C HIS A 16 21.05 3.81 -6.43
N ASN A 17 22.19 4.30 -5.97
CA ASN A 17 23.47 4.16 -6.68
C ASN A 17 23.89 2.71 -6.83
N TYR A 18 23.59 1.86 -5.83
CA TYR A 18 23.81 0.42 -5.94
C TYR A 18 22.92 -0.19 -7.03
N PHE A 19 21.62 0.08 -7.03
CA PHE A 19 20.72 -0.41 -8.08
C PHE A 19 21.10 0.10 -9.47
N LYS A 20 21.67 1.30 -9.58
CA LYS A 20 22.23 1.80 -10.84
C LYS A 20 23.40 0.95 -11.34
N GLN A 21 24.28 0.51 -10.45
CA GLN A 21 25.43 -0.34 -10.80
C GLN A 21 25.01 -1.77 -11.11
N ALA A 22 24.00 -2.28 -10.40
CA ALA A 22 23.48 -3.65 -10.54
C ALA A 22 22.39 -3.79 -11.64
N ASP A 23 22.18 -2.77 -12.47
CA ASP A 23 21.12 -2.72 -13.52
C ASP A 23 19.69 -3.01 -13.02
N CYS A 24 19.39 -2.54 -11.80
CA CYS A 24 18.15 -2.78 -11.06
C CYS A 24 17.22 -1.55 -10.98
N LEU A 25 17.50 -0.48 -11.74
CA LEU A 25 16.70 0.77 -11.72
C LEU A 25 15.31 0.65 -12.34
N ASN A 26 14.97 -0.49 -12.94
CA ASN A 26 13.62 -0.76 -13.41
C ASN A 26 12.64 -1.09 -12.26
N TYR A 27 13.16 -1.48 -11.09
CA TYR A 27 12.40 -1.87 -9.90
C TYR A 27 11.31 -2.93 -10.17
N PHE A 28 11.48 -3.80 -11.17
CA PHE A 28 10.48 -4.81 -11.52
C PHE A 28 10.20 -5.79 -10.36
N PHE A 29 11.16 -5.99 -9.46
CA PHE A 29 10.96 -6.76 -8.23
C PHE A 29 9.94 -6.14 -7.26
N CYS A 30 9.68 -4.82 -7.32
CA CYS A 30 8.63 -4.17 -6.54
C CYS A 30 7.27 -4.12 -7.25
N PHE A 31 7.18 -4.53 -8.52
CA PHE A 31 5.94 -4.42 -9.28
C PHE A 31 4.79 -5.22 -8.65
N ARG A 32 5.10 -6.42 -8.11
CA ARG A 32 4.14 -7.25 -7.38
C ARG A 32 3.52 -6.48 -6.21
N TRP A 33 4.35 -5.79 -5.41
CA TRP A 33 3.87 -5.06 -4.24
C TRP A 33 2.82 -4.00 -4.59
N ILE A 34 3.06 -3.25 -5.66
CA ILE A 34 2.16 -2.17 -6.08
C ILE A 34 0.91 -2.74 -6.76
N LEU A 35 1.07 -3.71 -7.66
CA LEU A 35 -0.02 -4.26 -8.46
C LEU A 35 -1.13 -4.89 -7.62
N ILE A 36 -0.75 -5.62 -6.57
CA ILE A 36 -1.69 -6.32 -5.69
C ILE A 36 -1.71 -5.73 -4.28
N GLN A 37 -1.26 -4.47 -4.12
CA GLN A 37 -1.25 -3.73 -2.86
C GLN A 37 -0.75 -4.57 -1.67
N PHE A 38 0.42 -5.19 -1.83
CA PHE A 38 1.11 -6.03 -0.84
C PHE A 38 0.33 -7.26 -0.34
N LYS A 39 -0.76 -7.68 -1.01
CA LYS A 39 -1.59 -8.84 -0.61
C LYS A 39 -0.82 -10.14 -0.39
N ARG A 40 0.28 -10.35 -1.12
CA ARG A 40 1.12 -11.56 -1.00
C ARG A 40 2.18 -11.45 0.11
N GLU A 41 2.38 -10.27 0.69
CA GLU A 41 3.45 -10.03 1.67
C GLU A 41 2.99 -10.15 3.12
N PHE A 42 1.67 -10.08 3.36
CA PHE A 42 1.08 -9.99 4.69
C PHE A 42 -0.09 -10.98 4.84
N GLU A 43 -0.31 -11.42 6.07
CA GLU A 43 -1.51 -12.18 6.44
C GLU A 43 -2.79 -11.32 6.31
N TYR A 44 -3.96 -11.95 6.29
CA TYR A 44 -5.23 -11.26 6.04
C TYR A 44 -5.49 -10.06 6.96
N ASP A 45 -5.32 -10.22 8.27
CA ASP A 45 -5.55 -9.14 9.25
C ASP A 45 -4.54 -8.00 9.08
N GLN A 46 -3.32 -8.32 8.68
CA GLN A 46 -2.26 -7.34 8.43
C GLN A 46 -2.50 -6.58 7.12
N VAL A 47 -2.82 -7.27 6.03
CA VAL A 47 -3.05 -6.62 4.74
C VAL A 47 -4.31 -5.73 4.79
N THR A 48 -5.35 -6.16 5.50
CA THR A 48 -6.56 -5.33 5.69
C THR A 48 -6.25 -4.06 6.48
N HIS A 49 -5.47 -4.15 7.57
CA HIS A 49 -5.02 -2.97 8.31
C HIS A 49 -4.14 -2.05 7.44
N LEU A 50 -3.21 -2.60 6.67
CA LEU A 50 -2.39 -1.83 5.73
C LEU A 50 -3.26 -1.03 4.76
N TRP A 51 -4.28 -1.68 4.21
CA TRP A 51 -5.18 -1.06 3.26
C TRP A 51 -6.02 0.07 3.87
N GLU A 52 -6.50 -0.09 5.11
CA GLU A 52 -7.17 0.99 5.84
C GLU A 52 -6.29 2.25 5.92
N VAL A 53 -4.99 2.07 6.22
CA VAL A 53 -4.03 3.18 6.27
C VAL A 53 -3.81 3.77 4.87
N LEU A 54 -3.48 2.95 3.87
CA LEU A 54 -3.17 3.41 2.52
C LEU A 54 -4.32 4.18 1.88
N TRP A 55 -5.58 3.78 2.12
CA TRP A 55 -6.75 4.34 1.45
C TRP A 55 -7.36 5.57 2.13
N THR A 56 -6.90 5.93 3.32
CA THR A 56 -7.27 7.21 3.93
C THR A 56 -6.65 8.42 3.20
N HIS A 57 -5.59 8.19 2.40
CA HIS A 57 -4.81 9.23 1.69
C HIS A 57 -4.34 10.38 2.58
N TYR A 58 -4.27 10.20 3.89
CA TYR A 58 -4.14 11.30 4.84
C TYR A 58 -2.78 12.02 4.79
N LEU A 59 -1.71 11.32 4.38
CA LEU A 59 -0.39 11.91 4.09
C LEU A 59 -0.13 12.07 2.60
N SER A 60 -0.50 11.05 1.82
CA SER A 60 -0.25 11.00 0.38
C SER A 60 -1.17 9.97 -0.27
N GLU A 61 -1.64 10.27 -1.47
CA GLU A 61 -2.33 9.30 -2.33
C GLU A 61 -1.38 8.20 -2.83
N HIS A 62 -0.06 8.38 -2.68
CA HIS A 62 0.99 7.46 -3.10
C HIS A 62 1.79 6.85 -1.94
N LEU A 63 1.20 6.74 -0.75
CA LEU A 63 1.86 6.18 0.44
C LEU A 63 2.43 4.76 0.19
N HIS A 64 1.80 3.98 -0.70
CA HIS A 64 2.28 2.66 -1.13
C HIS A 64 3.68 2.69 -1.77
N LEU A 65 4.10 3.80 -2.38
CA LEU A 65 5.47 3.95 -2.91
C LEU A 65 6.48 4.13 -1.77
N TYR A 66 6.13 4.88 -0.72
CA TYR A 66 6.96 5.03 0.47
C TYR A 66 7.08 3.71 1.25
N MET A 67 6.03 2.88 1.26
CA MET A 67 6.10 1.51 1.76
C MET A 67 7.17 0.68 1.04
N CYS A 68 7.23 0.77 -0.30
CA CYS A 68 8.28 0.11 -1.08
C CYS A 68 9.69 0.58 -0.64
N VAL A 69 9.88 1.90 -0.48
CA VAL A 69 11.17 2.46 -0.04
C VAL A 69 11.52 2.00 1.37
N ALA A 70 10.56 1.99 2.30
CA ALA A 70 10.78 1.55 3.68
C ALA A 70 11.29 0.10 3.75
N ILE A 71 10.66 -0.81 3.00
CA ILE A 71 11.08 -2.22 2.94
C ILE A 71 12.47 -2.35 2.30
N LEU A 72 12.71 -1.69 1.17
CA LEU A 72 14.02 -1.77 0.51
C LEU A 72 15.14 -1.19 1.40
N LYS A 73 14.88 -0.08 2.08
CA LYS A 73 15.81 0.58 2.99
C LYS A 73 16.13 -0.28 4.21
N SER A 74 15.16 -1.00 4.77
CA SER A 74 15.38 -1.90 5.91
C SER A 74 16.36 -3.03 5.56
N HIS A 75 16.34 -3.49 4.32
CA HIS A 75 17.20 -4.58 3.82
C HIS A 75 18.46 -4.11 3.09
N ARG A 76 18.71 -2.80 2.98
CA ARG A 76 19.86 -2.21 2.25
C ARG A 76 21.19 -2.88 2.58
N LYS A 77 21.49 -3.07 3.87
CA LYS A 77 22.77 -3.66 4.32
C LYS A 77 22.97 -5.08 3.77
N LYS A 78 21.90 -5.87 3.72
CA LYS A 78 21.93 -7.24 3.20
C LYS A 78 22.07 -7.23 1.68
N ILE A 79 21.23 -6.46 0.98
CA ILE A 79 21.24 -6.33 -0.48
C ILE A 79 22.64 -5.93 -0.98
N MET A 80 23.22 -4.87 -0.42
CA MET A 80 24.53 -4.37 -0.83
C MET A 80 25.68 -5.25 -0.32
N GLY A 81 25.55 -5.83 0.87
CA GLY A 81 26.58 -6.69 1.47
C GLY A 81 26.75 -8.02 0.73
N GLU A 82 25.65 -8.60 0.26
CA GLU A 82 25.65 -9.83 -0.54
C GLU A 82 25.86 -9.58 -2.04
N GLN A 83 25.96 -8.31 -2.45
CA GLN A 83 26.15 -7.90 -3.84
C GLN A 83 25.09 -8.51 -4.79
N MET A 84 23.82 -8.44 -4.39
CA MET A 84 22.70 -9.00 -5.16
C MET A 84 22.53 -8.34 -6.53
N ASP A 85 22.64 -9.15 -7.59
CA ASP A 85 22.18 -8.80 -8.93
C ASP A 85 20.64 -8.87 -9.04
N PHE A 86 20.09 -8.59 -10.22
CA PHE A 86 18.65 -8.53 -10.43
C PHE A 86 17.92 -9.83 -10.03
N ASP A 87 18.42 -10.99 -10.47
CA ASP A 87 17.79 -12.28 -10.21
C ASP A 87 17.85 -12.65 -8.72
N THR A 88 19.00 -12.41 -8.09
CA THR A 88 19.19 -12.65 -6.65
C THR A 88 18.31 -11.72 -5.83
N LEU A 89 18.24 -10.44 -6.20
CA LEU A 89 17.40 -9.45 -5.55
C LEU A 89 15.92 -9.80 -5.70
N LEU A 90 15.47 -10.19 -6.90
CA LEU A 90 14.10 -10.61 -7.14
C LEU A 90 13.74 -11.82 -6.27
N LYS A 91 14.62 -12.82 -6.19
CA LYS A 91 14.42 -13.98 -5.32
C LYS A 91 14.33 -13.56 -3.85
N PHE A 92 15.26 -12.72 -3.38
CA PHE A 92 15.27 -12.21 -2.01
C PHE A 92 13.98 -11.46 -1.67
N ILE A 93 13.53 -10.56 -2.55
CA ILE A 93 12.28 -9.81 -2.39
C ILE A 93 11.07 -10.74 -2.33
N ASN A 94 11.04 -11.79 -3.15
CA ASN A 94 9.97 -12.78 -3.10
C ASN A 94 9.97 -13.60 -1.81
N GLU A 95 11.14 -13.84 -1.20
CA GLU A 95 11.29 -14.55 0.07
C GLU A 95 10.92 -13.69 1.29
N LEU A 96 10.75 -12.37 1.13
CA LEU A 96 10.27 -11.49 2.21
C LEU A 96 8.79 -11.72 2.56
N SER A 97 8.01 -12.37 1.71
CA SER A 97 6.59 -12.61 1.94
C SER A 97 6.33 -13.28 3.28
N GLY A 98 5.42 -12.72 4.08
CA GLY A 98 5.10 -13.18 5.44
C GLY A 98 6.15 -12.83 6.51
N ASN A 99 7.25 -12.16 6.14
CA ASN A 99 8.36 -11.84 7.04
C ASN A 99 8.59 -10.33 7.21
N ILE A 100 7.65 -9.50 6.73
CA ILE A 100 7.71 -8.04 6.84
C ILE A 100 6.97 -7.58 8.11
N ASP A 101 7.63 -6.77 8.94
CA ASP A 101 6.99 -6.10 10.08
C ASP A 101 6.11 -4.96 9.58
N LEU A 102 4.79 -5.15 9.60
CA LEU A 102 3.83 -4.18 9.09
C LEU A 102 3.89 -2.85 9.85
N ASP A 103 3.84 -2.89 11.18
CA ASP A 103 3.73 -1.69 12.02
C ASP A 103 4.99 -0.82 11.90
N TRP A 104 6.17 -1.45 11.86
CA TRP A 104 7.42 -0.76 11.60
C TRP A 104 7.43 -0.14 10.19
N THR A 105 6.98 -0.91 9.18
CA THR A 105 7.02 -0.46 7.79
C THR A 105 6.10 0.74 7.55
N ILE A 106 4.89 0.73 8.11
CA ILE A 106 3.95 1.86 8.05
C ILE A 106 4.61 3.11 8.68
N ARG A 107 5.12 2.99 9.90
CA ARG A 107 5.74 4.13 10.61
C ARG A 107 6.93 4.70 9.85
N GLU A 108 7.80 3.85 9.29
CA GLU A 108 8.94 4.32 8.50
C GLU A 108 8.46 4.96 7.18
N ALA A 109 7.45 4.40 6.51
CA ALA A 109 6.89 4.99 5.29
C ALA A 109 6.27 6.37 5.54
N GLU A 110 5.54 6.54 6.64
CA GLU A 110 4.99 7.84 7.07
C GLU A 110 6.09 8.85 7.36
N ALA A 111 7.13 8.44 8.11
CA ALA A 111 8.28 9.28 8.39
C ALA A 111 9.02 9.69 7.12
N LEU A 112 9.24 8.76 6.18
CA LEU A 112 9.84 9.04 4.88
C LEU A 112 8.99 10.02 4.06
N CYS A 113 7.67 9.86 4.07
CA CYS A 113 6.74 10.76 3.38
C CYS A 113 6.82 12.20 3.94
N ILE A 114 6.81 12.33 5.27
CA ILE A 114 6.93 13.62 5.96
C ILE A 114 8.30 14.26 5.68
N CYS A 115 9.39 13.48 5.78
CA CYS A 115 10.74 13.97 5.52
C CYS A 115 10.95 14.40 4.05
N ALA A 116 10.33 13.70 3.09
CA ALA A 116 10.44 14.04 1.69
C ALA A 116 9.69 15.34 1.33
N GLY A 117 8.57 15.60 2.01
CA GLY A 117 7.74 16.79 1.79
C GLY A 117 7.39 17.00 0.31
N GLU A 118 7.46 18.25 -0.14
CA GLU A 118 7.16 18.63 -1.53
C GLU A 118 8.12 17.98 -2.54
N ASN A 119 9.39 17.72 -2.16
CA ASN A 119 10.35 17.05 -3.03
C ASN A 119 9.98 15.59 -3.29
N GLY A 120 9.37 14.93 -2.31
CA GLY A 120 8.82 13.58 -2.45
C GLY A 120 7.69 13.55 -3.48
N ALA A 121 6.72 14.46 -3.35
CA ALA A 121 5.63 14.59 -4.31
C ALA A 121 6.14 14.92 -5.73
N ALA A 122 7.11 15.83 -5.85
CA ALA A 122 7.74 16.17 -7.14
C ALA A 122 8.54 15.01 -7.76
N SER A 123 8.99 14.05 -6.96
CA SER A 123 9.71 12.86 -7.42
C SER A 123 8.79 11.78 -7.99
N ILE A 124 7.48 11.90 -7.79
CA ILE A 124 6.49 10.95 -8.30
C ILE A 124 6.06 11.40 -9.71
N PRO A 125 6.20 10.55 -10.75
CA PRO A 125 5.82 10.93 -12.11
C PRO A 125 4.32 11.25 -12.24
N PRO A 126 3.95 12.27 -13.03
CA PRO A 126 2.54 12.53 -13.35
C PRO A 126 1.85 11.31 -13.96
N GLY A 127 0.61 11.05 -13.55
CA GLY A 127 -0.15 9.88 -14.00
C GLY A 127 0.20 8.57 -13.29
N THR A 128 1.04 8.62 -12.24
CA THR A 128 1.18 7.48 -11.33
C THR A 128 -0.15 7.23 -10.62
N PRO A 129 -0.71 6.02 -10.67
CA PRO A 129 -1.99 5.75 -10.00
C PRO A 129 -1.90 5.91 -8.47
N PRO A 130 -2.94 6.43 -7.81
CA PRO A 130 -3.07 6.42 -6.35
C PRO A 130 -3.29 4.99 -5.80
N SER A 131 -3.12 4.82 -4.49
CA SER A 131 -3.33 3.53 -3.79
C SER A 131 -4.76 3.00 -3.96
N LEU A 132 -5.73 3.91 -3.96
CA LEU A 132 -7.13 3.67 -4.28
C LEU A 132 -7.48 4.48 -5.53
N PRO A 133 -8.01 3.85 -6.61
CA PRO A 133 -8.51 4.60 -7.76
C PRO A 133 -9.61 5.58 -7.32
N ILE A 134 -9.42 6.87 -7.58
CA ILE A 134 -10.48 7.87 -7.42
C ILE A 134 -11.38 7.73 -8.64
N GLU A 135 -12.49 7.00 -8.54
CA GLU A 135 -13.44 6.92 -9.65
C GLU A 135 -14.17 8.26 -9.83
N PRO A 136 -14.19 8.84 -11.06
CA PRO A 136 -14.80 10.14 -11.31
C PRO A 136 -16.34 10.14 -11.45
N ASP A 137 -17.05 9.04 -11.17
CA ASP A 137 -18.54 8.99 -11.25
C ASP A 137 -19.18 8.40 -9.99
N MET A 138 -19.03 9.12 -8.88
CA MET A 138 -19.62 8.83 -7.57
C MET A 138 -21.04 9.42 -7.45
N GLY A 139 -21.90 9.18 -8.45
CA GLY A 139 -23.24 9.79 -8.54
C GLY A 139 -24.44 8.83 -8.62
N LEU A 140 -24.25 7.54 -8.94
CA LEU A 140 -25.38 6.66 -9.31
C LEU A 140 -25.19 5.21 -8.85
N TYR A 141 -25.02 4.98 -7.54
CA TYR A 141 -25.49 3.73 -6.97
C TYR A 141 -26.91 3.96 -6.44
N PRO A 142 -27.94 3.31 -7.00
CA PRO A 142 -29.27 3.35 -6.40
C PRO A 142 -29.16 2.82 -4.97
N GLN A 143 -29.46 3.68 -3.99
CA GLN A 143 -29.77 3.22 -2.63
C GLN A 143 -31.05 2.41 -2.71
N GLU A 144 -30.95 1.10 -2.91
CA GLU A 144 -32.07 0.20 -2.67
C GLU A 144 -32.23 0.02 -1.15
N ASP A 145 -32.99 0.96 -0.58
CA ASP A 145 -33.92 0.79 0.54
C ASP A 145 -33.44 0.08 1.82
N GLU A 146 -32.65 0.79 2.65
CA GLU A 146 -32.52 0.49 4.09
C GLU A 146 -33.54 1.27 4.95
N TYR A 147 -34.59 1.86 4.35
CA TYR A 147 -35.56 2.73 5.04
C TYR A 147 -36.82 2.03 5.57
N GLN A 148 -36.96 0.71 5.46
CA GLN A 148 -38.17 -0.01 5.90
C GLN A 148 -38.02 -0.91 7.14
N LEU A 149 -36.94 -0.81 7.92
CA LEU A 149 -36.81 -1.58 9.17
C LEU A 149 -36.59 -0.72 10.43
N ARG A 150 -37.19 0.48 10.50
CA ARG A 150 -37.13 1.32 11.72
C ARG A 150 -38.44 1.41 12.50
N ASN A 151 -39.53 0.83 12.02
CA ASN A 151 -40.81 0.86 12.72
C ASN A 151 -41.26 -0.55 13.08
N GLU A 152 -40.59 -1.20 14.03
CA GLU A 152 -41.24 -2.06 15.02
C GLU A 152 -40.24 -2.59 16.06
N THR A 153 -40.72 -2.66 17.30
CA THR A 153 -40.13 -3.29 18.51
C THR A 153 -39.05 -2.53 19.29
N SER A 154 -39.54 -1.75 20.25
CA SER A 154 -38.93 -1.56 21.58
C SER A 154 -38.72 -2.90 22.30
N PHE A 155 -37.79 -2.88 23.27
CA PHE A 155 -37.37 -3.92 24.23
C PHE A 155 -36.15 -4.78 23.84
N GLY A 156 -35.09 -4.67 24.65
CA GLY A 156 -33.93 -5.57 24.65
C GLY A 156 -32.61 -4.85 24.40
N GLY A 157 -31.95 -4.41 25.47
CA GLY A 157 -30.58 -3.91 25.40
C GLY A 157 -29.60 -5.03 25.05
N VAL A 158 -29.07 -4.99 23.82
CA VAL A 158 -27.85 -5.69 23.42
C VAL A 158 -26.97 -4.64 22.73
N ARG A 159 -25.77 -4.41 23.25
CA ARG A 159 -24.77 -3.55 22.60
C ARG A 159 -24.46 -4.14 21.22
N ARG A 160 -24.89 -3.45 20.17
CA ARG A 160 -24.57 -3.83 18.78
C ARG A 160 -23.06 -3.68 18.55
N PRO A 161 -22.41 -4.54 17.76
CA PRO A 161 -21.07 -4.29 17.28
C PRO A 161 -21.07 -2.94 16.53
N GLY A 162 -20.03 -2.13 16.75
CA GLY A 162 -19.91 -0.81 16.14
C GLY A 162 -20.11 -0.88 14.63
N LYS A 163 -21.01 -0.05 14.09
CA LYS A 163 -21.19 0.06 12.64
C LYS A 163 -19.88 0.52 12.03
N ALA A 164 -19.35 -0.24 11.07
CA ALA A 164 -18.20 0.17 10.29
C ALA A 164 -18.46 1.54 9.63
N SER A 165 -17.43 2.38 9.56
CA SER A 165 -17.51 3.69 8.91
C SER A 165 -17.98 3.54 7.46
N PRO A 166 -18.78 4.47 6.89
CA PRO A 166 -19.17 4.44 5.48
C PRO A 166 -18.00 4.28 4.51
N ALA A 167 -16.83 4.82 4.88
CA ALA A 167 -15.59 4.63 4.12
C ALA A 167 -15.14 3.16 4.11
N ALA A 168 -15.17 2.47 5.26
CA ALA A 168 -14.83 1.05 5.38
C ALA A 168 -15.82 0.16 4.61
N THR A 169 -17.12 0.48 4.63
CA THR A 169 -18.15 -0.24 3.87
C THR A 169 -17.95 -0.09 2.36
N HIS A 170 -17.57 1.10 1.90
CA HIS A 170 -17.31 1.39 0.48
C HIS A 170 -16.03 0.72 -0.01
N ILE A 171 -14.98 0.78 0.80
CA ILE A 171 -13.70 0.07 0.61
C ILE A 171 -13.93 -1.44 0.42
N MET A 172 -14.72 -2.06 1.30
CA MET A 172 -15.03 -3.50 1.22
C MET A 172 -15.82 -3.87 -0.05
N HIS A 173 -16.57 -2.93 -0.63
CA HIS A 173 -17.34 -3.14 -1.85
C HIS A 173 -16.47 -3.05 -3.12
N VAL A 174 -15.52 -2.10 -3.16
CA VAL A 174 -14.54 -1.97 -4.25
C VAL A 174 -13.62 -3.19 -4.34
N PHE A 175 -13.21 -3.74 -3.20
CA PHE A 175 -12.30 -4.89 -3.15
C PHE A 175 -13.00 -6.24 -3.04
N ARG A 176 -14.34 -6.28 -3.08
CA ARG A 176 -15.11 -7.52 -3.10
C ARG A 176 -14.61 -8.53 -4.15
N PRO A 177 -14.20 -8.15 -5.37
CA PRO A 177 -13.60 -9.06 -6.34
C PRO A 177 -12.20 -9.57 -5.93
N ALA A 178 -11.38 -8.71 -5.31
CA ALA A 178 -10.04 -9.10 -4.82
C ALA A 178 -10.09 -9.94 -3.52
N LEU A 179 -11.21 -9.87 -2.80
CA LEU A 179 -11.54 -10.66 -1.62
C LEU A 179 -12.22 -11.99 -1.99
N SER A 180 -12.99 -12.05 -3.09
CA SER A 180 -13.63 -13.30 -3.53
C SER A 180 -12.65 -14.37 -4.01
N ASP A 181 -11.45 -13.97 -4.42
CA ASP A 181 -10.34 -14.88 -4.78
C ASP A 181 -9.57 -15.41 -3.54
N MET A 182 -10.08 -15.17 -2.32
CA MET A 182 -9.47 -15.64 -1.05
C MET A 182 -10.08 -16.93 -0.47
N ASN A 183 -10.81 -17.72 -1.27
CA ASN A 183 -11.26 -19.06 -0.91
C ASN A 183 -10.77 -20.11 -1.92
#